data_AF-A0A382F032-F1
#
_entry.id   AF-A0A382F032-F1
#
_cell.length_a   1.000
_cell.length_b   1.000
_cell.length_c   1.000
_cell.angle_alpha   90.00
_cell.angle_beta   90.00
_cell.angle_gamma   90.00
#
_symmetry.space_group_name_H-M   'P 1'
#
loop_
_entity.id
_entity.type
_entity.pdbx_description
1 polymer ?
#
loop_
_entity_poly.entity_id
_entity_poly.type
_entity_poly.pdbx_seq_one_letter_code
_entity_poly.pdbx_strand_id
1 'polypeptide(L)'
;MYRWPLAIGILGLGLGLGCERVQSFSERSKTLIPEDDFDDAASIVQAARSQIGKTTIYDPAYIGLKYPGGDVPLERGVCTDVIIRALRQGAGLD
;
A
#
# COMPACT_ATOMS: atom_id res chain seq x y z
N MET A 1 -43.75 -0.69 -45.71
CA MET A 1 -43.41 0.69 -46.12
C MET A 1 -43.06 1.46 -44.85
N TYR A 2 -41.83 1.82 -44.52
CA TYR A 2 -40.97 2.76 -45.23
C TYR A 2 -39.51 2.30 -45.27
N ARG A 3 -38.97 2.29 -46.48
CA ARG A 3 -37.55 2.36 -46.82
C ARG A 3 -37.15 3.83 -46.71
N TRP A 4 -36.01 4.16 -46.12
CA TRP A 4 -35.16 5.30 -46.51
C TRP A 4 -33.71 5.05 -46.06
N PRO A 5 -32.72 5.60 -46.78
CA PRO A 5 -31.48 4.91 -47.12
C PRO A 5 -30.25 5.41 -46.36
N LEU A 6 -29.31 4.49 -46.13
CA LEU A 6 -27.87 4.63 -46.32
C LEU A 6 -27.31 6.07 -46.32
N ALA A 7 -27.01 6.61 -45.14
CA ALA A 7 -26.09 7.72 -44.99
C ALA A 7 -24.66 7.17 -44.89
N ILE A 8 -23.99 7.20 -46.04
CA ILE A 8 -22.57 6.99 -46.27
C ILE A 8 -21.77 8.02 -45.47
N GLY A 9 -20.72 7.57 -44.78
CA GLY A 9 -19.78 8.48 -44.12
C GLY A 9 -18.69 7.82 -43.28
N ILE A 10 -18.24 6.62 -43.62
CA ILE A 10 -16.98 6.06 -43.09
C ILE A 10 -15.86 6.67 -43.90
N LEU A 11 -15.04 7.55 -43.32
CA LEU A 11 -13.63 7.79 -43.70
C LEU A 11 -12.98 8.80 -42.74
N GLY A 12 -12.84 8.39 -41.48
CA GLY A 12 -11.87 8.98 -40.55
C GLY A 12 -10.53 8.26 -40.70
N LEU A 13 -9.72 8.68 -41.69
CA LEU A 13 -8.31 8.30 -41.82
C LEU A 13 -7.51 8.93 -40.67
N GLY A 14 -7.49 8.26 -39.52
CA GLY A 14 -6.60 8.56 -38.41
C GLY A 14 -5.29 7.80 -38.55
N LEU A 15 -4.31 8.39 -39.23
CA LEU A 15 -2.90 8.03 -39.10
C LEU A 15 -2.45 8.32 -37.67
N GLY A 16 -2.24 7.27 -36.87
CA GLY A 16 -1.74 7.39 -35.51
C GLY A 16 -0.92 6.16 -35.15
N LEU A 17 0.41 6.36 -35.12
CA LEU A 17 1.38 5.50 -34.46
C LEU A 17 0.88 5.11 -33.06
N GLY A 18 0.95 3.83 -32.73
CA GLY A 18 0.68 3.41 -31.36
C GLY A 18 0.71 1.90 -31.18
N CYS A 19 1.90 1.35 -30.99
CA CYS A 19 2.03 0.17 -30.15
C CYS A 19 1.68 0.61 -28.73
N GLU A 20 0.44 0.44 -28.28
CA GLU A 20 0.04 0.40 -26.87
C GLU A 20 -1.46 0.09 -26.83
N ARG A 21 -1.93 -0.83 -26.01
CA ARG A 21 -1.61 -0.92 -24.60
C ARG A 21 -1.97 -2.33 -24.17
N VAL A 22 -1.03 -3.01 -23.51
CA VAL A 22 -1.34 -4.17 -22.67
C VAL A 22 -2.40 -3.69 -21.68
N GLN A 23 -3.66 -4.00 -21.96
CA GLN A 23 -4.76 -3.67 -21.08
C GLN A 23 -4.57 -4.47 -19.81
N SER A 24 -4.17 -3.75 -18.77
CA SER A 24 -4.93 -3.73 -17.54
C SER A 24 -5.10 -5.10 -16.87
N PHE A 25 -4.01 -5.60 -16.28
CA PHE A 25 -4.11 -6.57 -15.17
C PHE A 25 -4.55 -5.91 -13.86
N SER A 26 -4.69 -4.58 -13.83
CA SER A 26 -5.02 -3.81 -12.63
C SER A 26 -6.53 -3.70 -12.35
N GLU A 27 -7.41 -4.05 -13.29
CA GLU A 27 -8.87 -3.85 -13.12
C GLU A 27 -9.62 -5.09 -12.62
N ARG A 28 -8.96 -6.24 -12.43
CA ARG A 28 -9.61 -7.47 -11.92
C ARG A 28 -9.31 -7.78 -10.45
N SER A 29 -8.79 -6.82 -9.70
CA SER A 29 -8.58 -6.96 -8.25
C SER A 29 -9.28 -5.84 -7.48
N LYS A 30 -10.56 -5.63 -7.77
CA LYS A 30 -11.46 -4.79 -6.94
C LYS A 30 -12.79 -5.52 -6.81
N THR A 31 -12.77 -6.67 -6.13
CA THR A 31 -14.00 -7.33 -5.69
C THR A 31 -14.13 -7.10 -4.19
N LEU A 32 -14.94 -6.10 -3.85
CA LEU A 32 -15.78 -5.97 -2.65
C LEU A 32 -15.20 -6.56 -1.35
N ILE A 33 -14.15 -5.94 -0.83
CA ILE A 33 -13.93 -5.88 0.62
C ILE A 33 -14.62 -4.58 1.06
N PRO A 34 -15.36 -4.56 2.18
CA PRO A 34 -15.83 -3.31 2.77
C PRO A 34 -14.68 -2.30 2.78
N GLU A 35 -14.95 -1.05 2.44
CA GLU A 35 -13.97 0.03 2.59
C GLU A 35 -13.76 0.20 4.11
N ASP A 36 -12.94 -0.67 4.69
CA ASP A 36 -12.43 -0.54 6.04
C ASP A 36 -11.60 0.75 6.01
N ASP A 37 -11.84 1.69 6.93
CA ASP A 37 -11.04 2.91 7.05
C ASP A 37 -9.58 2.50 7.34
N PHE A 38 -8.78 2.32 6.28
CA PHE A 38 -7.35 2.02 6.33
C PHE A 38 -6.51 3.22 6.79
N ASP A 39 -7.09 4.15 7.54
CA ASP A 39 -6.40 5.31 8.12
C ASP A 39 -5.15 4.87 8.89
N ASP A 40 -5.25 3.74 9.60
CA ASP A 40 -4.15 3.17 10.37
C ASP A 40 -3.03 2.58 9.49
N ALA A 41 -3.36 2.02 8.31
CA ALA A 41 -2.36 1.37 7.47
C ALA A 41 -1.30 2.36 6.98
N ALA A 42 -1.73 3.54 6.53
CA ALA A 42 -0.82 4.61 6.13
C ALA A 42 0.01 5.11 7.32
N SER A 43 -0.63 5.26 8.49
CA SER A 43 0.02 5.67 9.74
C SER A 43 1.11 4.68 10.20
N ILE A 44 0.82 3.37 10.18
CA ILE A 44 1.78 2.30 10.49
C ILE A 44 2.97 2.35 9.53
N VAL A 45 2.74 2.47 8.23
CA VAL A 45 3.83 2.56 7.24
C VAL A 45 4.68 3.80 7.46
N GLN A 46 4.06 4.94 7.78
CA GLN A 46 4.79 6.17 8.11
C GLN A 46 5.61 6.01 9.39
N ALA A 47 5.04 5.39 10.43
CA ALA A 47 5.72 5.09 11.68
C ALA A 47 6.94 4.19 11.46
N ALA A 48 6.81 3.12 10.67
CA ALA A 48 7.92 2.25 10.30
C ALA A 48 9.02 3.00 9.53
N ARG A 49 8.66 3.82 8.54
CA ARG A 49 9.62 4.65 7.79
C ARG A 49 10.36 5.63 8.70
N SER A 50 9.70 6.17 9.72
CA SER A 50 10.32 7.08 10.69
C SER A 50 11.45 6.43 11.52
N GLN A 51 11.57 5.09 11.50
CA GLN A 51 12.59 4.34 12.22
C GLN A 51 13.85 4.08 11.38
N ILE A 52 13.85 4.41 10.08
CA ILE A 52 15.03 4.29 9.22
C ILE A 52 16.19 5.11 9.83
N GLY A 53 17.33 4.46 10.05
CA GLY A 53 18.50 5.07 10.67
C GLY A 53 18.43 5.21 12.20
N LYS A 54 17.36 4.75 12.85
CA LYS A 54 17.26 4.68 14.32
C LYS A 54 17.70 3.30 14.82
N THR A 55 17.01 2.25 14.41
CA THR A 55 17.37 0.86 14.73
C THR A 55 18.57 0.44 13.87
N THR A 56 19.78 0.62 14.38
CA THR A 56 21.03 0.43 13.61
C THR A 56 21.81 -0.80 14.04
N ILE A 57 21.46 -1.40 15.17
CA ILE A 57 22.11 -2.59 15.72
C ILE A 57 21.12 -3.76 15.69
N TYR A 58 21.47 -4.85 15.01
CA TYR A 58 20.71 -6.08 15.09
C TYR A 58 21.06 -6.84 16.38
N ASP A 59 20.11 -6.96 17.31
CA ASP A 59 20.32 -7.58 18.61
C ASP A 59 19.24 -8.65 18.88
N PRO A 60 19.57 -9.95 18.76
CA PRO A 60 18.61 -11.04 18.94
C PRO A 60 18.46 -11.49 20.41
N ALA A 61 19.10 -10.81 21.36
CA ALA A 61 19.04 -11.20 22.76
C ALA A 61 17.64 -10.97 23.35
N TYR A 62 17.18 -11.91 24.18
CA TYR A 62 15.96 -11.70 24.96
C TYR A 62 16.22 -10.69 26.09
N ILE A 63 15.30 -9.73 26.24
CA ILE A 63 15.31 -8.76 27.32
C ILE A 63 13.95 -8.70 28.01
N GLY A 64 13.95 -8.39 29.31
CA GLY A 64 12.72 -8.13 30.04
C GLY A 64 12.15 -6.76 29.68
N LEU A 65 10.87 -6.71 29.31
CA LEU A 65 10.14 -5.47 29.03
C LEU A 65 9.10 -5.21 30.12
N LYS A 66 8.88 -3.93 30.40
CA LYS A 66 7.70 -3.52 31.18
C LYS A 66 6.46 -3.71 30.31
N TYR A 67 5.35 -4.10 30.92
CA TYR A 67 4.05 -4.09 30.27
C TYR A 67 3.03 -3.39 31.19
N PRO A 68 2.23 -2.46 30.67
CA PRO A 68 2.21 -1.95 29.29
C PRO A 68 3.38 -0.99 28.97
N GLY A 69 3.62 -0.73 27.68
CA GLY A 69 4.45 0.36 27.16
C GLY A 69 5.96 0.16 27.21
N GLY A 70 6.45 -1.04 27.50
CA GLY A 70 7.88 -1.35 27.41
C GLY A 70 8.31 -1.66 25.99
N ASP A 71 9.55 -1.27 25.66
CA ASP A 71 10.12 -1.43 24.33
C ASP A 71 11.61 -1.74 24.41
N VAL A 72 12.13 -2.32 23.33
CA VAL A 72 13.57 -2.52 23.15
C VAL A 72 14.24 -1.15 22.98
N PRO A 73 15.50 -0.95 23.42
CA PRO A 73 16.18 0.32 23.20
C PRO A 73 16.20 0.70 21.72
N LEU A 74 15.88 1.95 21.41
CA LEU A 74 15.58 2.45 20.06
C LEU A 74 16.66 2.13 19.01
N GLU A 75 17.92 2.14 19.42
CA GLU A 75 19.07 1.90 18.55
C GLU A 75 19.28 0.43 18.16
N ARG A 76 18.59 -0.49 18.83
CA ARG A 76 18.76 -1.95 18.66
C ARG A 76 17.45 -2.71 18.57
N GLY A 77 17.57 -3.98 18.17
CA GLY A 77 16.48 -4.93 18.12
C GLY A 77 16.50 -5.75 16.84
N VAL A 78 15.43 -6.47 16.60
CA VAL A 78 15.20 -7.27 15.40
C VAL A 78 14.11 -6.64 14.54
N CYS A 79 13.85 -7.25 13.38
CA CYS A 79 12.84 -6.79 12.44
C CYS A 79 11.45 -6.66 13.09
N THR A 80 11.11 -7.56 14.01
CA THR A 80 9.81 -7.55 14.70
C THR A 80 9.66 -6.34 15.62
N ASP A 81 10.74 -5.85 16.25
CA ASP A 81 10.67 -4.68 17.13
C ASP A 81 10.33 -3.40 16.34
N VAL A 82 10.71 -3.33 15.06
CA VAL A 82 10.31 -2.24 14.17
C VAL A 82 8.80 -2.30 13.92
N ILE A 83 8.26 -3.50 13.70
CA ILE A 83 6.82 -3.72 13.47
C ILE A 83 6.02 -3.38 14.73
N ILE A 84 6.42 -3.88 15.90
CA ILE A 84 5.75 -3.60 17.18
C ILE A 84 5.70 -2.09 17.43
N ARG A 85 6.81 -1.36 17.27
CA ARG A 85 6.83 0.10 17.37
C ARG A 85 5.93 0.80 16.35
N ALA A 86 5.90 0.31 15.11
CA ALA A 86 5.06 0.88 14.07
C ALA A 86 3.57 0.66 14.36
N LEU A 87 3.20 -0.49 14.93
CA LEU A 87 1.83 -0.78 15.36
C LEU A 87 1.42 0.08 16.57
N ARG A 88 2.32 0.23 17.56
CA ARG A 88 2.13 1.13 18.71
C ARG A 88 1.89 2.56 18.28
N GLN A 89 2.79 3.09 17.46
CA GLN A 89 2.71 4.49 17.03
C GLN A 89 1.59 4.71 16.00
N GLY A 90 1.40 3.75 15.09
CA GLY A 90 0.51 3.91 13.94
C GLY A 90 -0.95 3.59 14.23
N ALA A 91 -1.22 2.66 15.15
CA ALA A 91 -2.55 2.14 15.46
C ALA A 91 -2.86 2.08 16.98
N GLY A 92 -1.96 2.54 17.85
CA GLY A 92 -2.20 2.60 19.30
C GLY A 92 -2.28 1.24 20.00
N LEU A 93 -1.71 0.18 19.41
CA LEU A 93 -1.72 -1.17 19.96
C LEU A 93 -0.54 -1.40 20.91
N ASP A 94 -0.69 -2.13 22.02
CA ASP A 94 0.42 -2.46 22.95
C ASP A 94 0.49 -3.93 23.35
#